data_AF-A0A9Q3FN28-F1
#
_entry.id   AF-A0A9Q3FN28-F1
#
_cell.length_a   1.000
_cell.length_b   1.000
_cell.length_c   1.000
_cell.angle_alpha   90.00
_cell.angle_beta   90.00
_cell.angle_gamma   90.00
#
_symmetry.space_group_name_H-M   'P 1'
#
loop_
_entity.id
_entity.type
_entity.pdbx_description
1 polymer ?
#
loop_
_entity_poly.entity_id
_entity_poly.type
_entity_poly.pdbx_seq_one_letter_code
_entity_poly.pdbx_strand_id
1 'polypeptide(L)'
;MGPDFNEGHQVLVYTLNFNNLKGPKKMRDSFVGPFIIIQLIGKNAVEVKLTEEFSRKHPVFPVNFVKPYLQTEEDEFPSRKKNPTPPEIVEVEDSPGQGKKIIKASKLRLNGKDKRQYLVRIKSQTADKDK
;
A
#
# COMPACT_ATOMS: atom_id res chain seq x y z
N MET A 1 21.50 24.56 -3.31
CA MET A 1 21.83 23.47 -4.23
C MET A 1 20.83 22.35 -3.94
N GLY A 2 19.98 21.99 -4.91
CA GLY A 2 19.03 20.88 -4.72
C GLY A 2 19.75 19.53 -4.81
N PRO A 3 19.13 18.42 -4.39
CA PRO A 3 19.70 17.10 -4.61
C PRO A 3 19.85 16.83 -6.11
N ASP A 4 21.00 16.29 -6.51
CA ASP A 4 21.25 15.88 -7.89
C ASP A 4 20.49 14.58 -8.17
N PHE A 5 19.52 14.66 -9.07
CA PHE A 5 18.76 13.51 -9.53
C PHE A 5 19.41 12.93 -10.77
N ASN A 6 19.66 11.63 -10.78
CA ASN A 6 20.19 10.89 -11.93
C ASN A 6 19.20 9.83 -12.39
N GLU A 7 19.34 9.43 -13.64
CA GLU A 7 18.60 8.30 -14.21
C GLU A 7 18.88 7.02 -13.42
N GLY A 8 17.86 6.22 -13.16
CA GLY A 8 17.95 4.99 -12.37
C GLY A 8 17.82 5.17 -10.85
N HIS A 9 17.90 6.40 -10.31
CA HIS A 9 17.67 6.63 -8.89
C HIS A 9 16.21 6.40 -8.49
N GLN A 10 16.01 5.88 -7.28
CA GLN A 10 14.68 5.73 -6.69
C GLN A 10 14.24 7.03 -6.01
N VAL A 11 12.99 7.40 -6.24
CA VAL A 11 12.41 8.63 -5.74
C VAL A 11 10.98 8.43 -5.25
N LEU A 12 10.58 9.31 -4.35
CA LEU A 12 9.21 9.47 -3.88
C LEU A 12 8.57 10.69 -4.55
N VAL A 13 7.33 10.55 -4.98
CA VAL A 13 6.56 11.60 -5.65
C VAL A 13 5.46 12.13 -4.74
N TYR A 14 5.30 13.44 -4.72
CA TYR A 14 4.32 14.12 -3.88
C TYR A 14 2.87 13.92 -4.37
N THR A 15 1.95 13.65 -3.45
CA THR A 15 0.58 13.22 -3.77
C THR A 15 -0.46 14.34 -3.92
N LEU A 16 -0.06 15.62 -3.83
CA LEU A 16 -1.01 16.75 -3.77
C LEU A 16 -2.06 16.74 -4.89
N ASN A 17 -1.65 16.33 -6.10
CA ASN A 17 -2.47 16.33 -7.32
C ASN A 17 -3.04 14.95 -7.69
N PHE A 18 -2.97 13.98 -6.76
CA PHE A 18 -3.43 12.62 -6.98
C PHE A 18 -4.89 12.46 -6.53
N ASN A 19 -5.81 12.77 -7.45
CA ASN A 19 -7.25 12.63 -7.17
C ASN A 19 -7.74 11.18 -7.00
N ASN A 20 -6.97 10.18 -7.44
CA ASN A 20 -7.38 8.76 -7.47
C ASN A 20 -6.76 7.90 -6.35
N LEU A 21 -6.15 8.51 -5.33
CA LEU A 21 -5.67 7.75 -4.18
C LEU A 21 -6.85 7.21 -3.35
N LYS A 22 -6.75 5.97 -2.89
CA LYS A 22 -7.73 5.36 -1.98
C LYS A 22 -7.67 6.01 -0.59
N GLY A 23 -8.78 5.95 0.15
CA GLY A 23 -8.87 6.41 1.55
C GLY A 23 -9.13 7.91 1.73
N PRO A 24 -9.30 8.41 2.97
CA PRO A 24 -9.60 9.81 3.27
C PRO A 24 -8.35 10.70 3.16
N LYS A 25 -8.47 11.91 2.59
CA LYS A 25 -7.35 12.84 2.32
C LYS A 25 -6.42 13.06 3.52
N LYS A 26 -6.96 13.07 4.75
CA LYS A 26 -6.19 13.30 5.99
C LYS A 26 -5.32 12.12 6.44
N MET A 27 -5.61 10.89 6.01
CA MET A 27 -4.82 9.68 6.33
C MET A 27 -3.91 9.24 5.20
N ARG A 28 -3.94 9.92 4.05
CA ARG A 28 -3.09 9.55 2.91
C ARG A 28 -1.68 10.02 3.16
N ASP A 29 -0.73 9.20 2.74
CA ASP A 29 0.66 9.62 2.71
C ASP A 29 0.84 10.79 1.75
N SER A 30 1.68 11.73 2.18
CA SER A 30 2.02 12.90 1.38
C SER A 30 2.91 12.56 0.19
N PHE A 31 3.59 11.41 0.24
CA PHE A 31 4.49 10.93 -0.80
C PHE A 31 4.19 9.46 -1.10
N VAL A 32 4.36 9.08 -2.36
CA VAL A 32 4.19 7.70 -2.85
C VAL A 32 5.40 7.27 -3.66
N GLY A 33 5.67 5.96 -3.69
CA GLY A 33 6.83 5.36 -4.32
C GLY A 33 7.37 4.22 -3.46
N PRO A 34 8.55 3.67 -3.78
CA PRO A 34 9.58 4.22 -4.67
C PRO A 34 9.28 4.06 -6.17
N PHE A 35 9.62 5.08 -6.96
CA PHE A 35 9.62 5.04 -8.42
C PHE A 35 11.03 5.27 -8.95
N ILE A 36 11.32 4.71 -10.12
CA ILE A 36 12.63 4.85 -10.77
C ILE A 36 12.57 6.03 -11.74
N ILE A 37 13.57 6.92 -11.70
CA ILE A 37 13.74 7.96 -12.71
C ILE A 37 14.14 7.32 -14.03
N ILE A 38 13.35 7.56 -15.08
CA ILE A 38 13.65 7.11 -16.44
C ILE A 38 14.61 8.10 -17.09
N GLN A 39 14.27 9.39 -17.05
CA GLN A 39 15.05 10.45 -17.68
C GLN A 39 14.85 11.80 -16.98
N LEU A 40 15.81 12.70 -17.15
CA LEU A 40 15.74 14.08 -16.67
C LEU A 40 15.22 14.99 -17.79
N ILE A 41 14.08 15.64 -17.56
CA ILE A 41 13.50 16.61 -18.49
C ILE A 41 14.04 18.00 -18.13
N GLY A 42 15.21 18.30 -18.69
CA GLY A 42 15.96 19.51 -18.38
C GLY A 42 16.36 19.58 -16.91
N LYS A 43 16.43 20.80 -16.36
CA LYS A 43 16.87 21.03 -14.96
C LYS A 43 15.74 20.96 -13.93
N ASN A 44 14.49 21.07 -14.38
CA ASN A 44 13.35 21.36 -13.50
C ASN A 44 12.34 20.21 -13.39
N ALA A 45 12.44 19.17 -14.22
CA ALA A 45 11.49 18.08 -14.22
C ALA A 45 12.18 16.73 -14.42
N VAL A 46 11.57 15.69 -13.88
CA VAL A 46 12.02 14.30 -14.01
C VAL A 46 10.86 13.44 -14.48
N GLU A 47 11.16 12.49 -15.36
CA GLU A 47 10.22 11.47 -15.77
C GLU A 47 10.47 10.21 -14.93
N VAL A 48 9.40 9.68 -14.32
CA VAL A 48 9.47 8.50 -13.47
C VAL A 48 8.61 7.37 -14.01
N LYS A 49 9.07 6.15 -13.77
CA LYS A 49 8.32 4.93 -14.08
C LYS A 49 7.24 4.69 -13.02
N LEU A 50 6.01 5.10 -13.32
CA LEU A 50 4.85 4.87 -12.46
C LEU A 50 4.38 3.41 -12.54
N THR A 51 4.01 2.84 -11.39
CA THR A 51 3.40 1.51 -11.32
C THR A 51 1.94 1.53 -11.81
N GLU A 52 1.36 0.37 -12.08
CA GLU A 52 0.05 0.24 -12.74
C GLU A 52 -1.07 1.03 -12.05
N GLU A 53 -1.07 1.08 -10.71
CA GLU A 53 -2.04 1.88 -9.92
C GLU A 53 -1.98 3.39 -10.24
N PHE A 54 -0.82 3.89 -10.64
CA PHE A 54 -0.55 5.29 -10.96
C PHE A 54 -0.37 5.55 -12.46
N SER A 55 -0.45 4.54 -13.32
CA SER A 55 -0.27 4.62 -14.78
C SER A 55 -1.12 5.68 -15.48
N ARG A 56 -2.30 6.00 -14.93
CA ARG A 56 -3.20 7.03 -15.46
C ARG A 56 -2.74 8.47 -15.17
N LYS A 57 -1.68 8.65 -14.38
CA LYS A 57 -1.11 9.97 -14.06
C LYS A 57 0.03 10.28 -15.02
N HIS A 58 0.27 11.57 -15.25
CA HIS A 58 1.44 12.00 -16.01
C HIS A 58 2.72 11.55 -15.30
N PRO A 59 3.67 10.91 -16.02
CA PRO A 59 4.91 10.41 -15.43
C PRO A 59 5.95 11.50 -15.18
N VAL A 60 5.69 12.73 -15.62
CA VAL A 60 6.61 13.86 -15.51
C VAL A 60 6.26 14.72 -14.30
N PHE A 61 7.23 14.91 -13.40
CA PHE A 61 7.06 15.69 -12.18
C PHE A 61 8.15 16.76 -12.05
N PRO A 62 7.80 17.98 -11.61
CA PRO A 62 8.78 18.98 -11.19
C PRO A 62 9.67 18.47 -10.06
N VAL A 63 10.96 18.83 -10.05
CA VAL A 63 11.91 18.44 -8.98
C VAL A 63 11.43 18.81 -7.57
N ASN A 64 10.66 19.88 -7.42
CA ASN A 64 10.08 20.28 -6.11
C ASN A 64 9.06 19.27 -5.55
N PHE A 65 8.48 18.41 -6.39
CA PHE A 65 7.53 17.38 -6.00
C PHE A 65 8.16 15.99 -5.90
N VAL A 66 9.49 15.91 -5.96
CA VAL A 66 10.24 14.66 -5.93
C VAL A 66 11.23 14.70 -4.77
N LYS A 67 11.35 13.58 -4.05
CA LYS A 67 12.34 13.39 -3.00
C LYS A 67 13.16 12.13 -3.27
N PRO A 68 14.47 12.12 -2.97
CA PRO A 68 15.26 10.90 -3.05
C PRO A 68 14.69 9.86 -2.08
N TYR A 69 14.60 8.61 -2.53
CA TYR A 69 14.23 7.49 -1.68
C TYR A 69 15.49 6.97 -0.98
N LEU A 70 15.51 7.05 0.35
CA LEU A 70 16.58 6.51 1.16
C LEU A 70 16.17 5.12 1.64
N GLN A 71 16.82 4.10 1.08
CA GLN A 71 16.65 2.74 1.55
C GLN A 71 17.23 2.64 2.96
N THR A 72 16.44 2.11 3.90
CA THR A 72 16.94 1.85 5.25
C THR A 72 17.66 0.51 5.21
N GLU A 73 18.98 0.53 5.36
CA GLU A 73 19.76 -0.69 5.55
C GLU A 73 19.47 -1.28 6.93
N GLU A 74 19.26 -2.60 6.98
CA GLU A 74 18.91 -3.31 8.22
C GLU A 74 20.05 -3.29 9.23
N ASP A 75 21.29 -3.28 8.74
CA ASP A 75 22.50 -3.26 9.55
C ASP A 75 22.70 -1.91 10.29
N GLU A 76 22.21 -0.82 9.71
CA GLU A 76 22.37 0.52 10.29
C GLU A 76 21.34 0.79 11.41
N PHE A 77 20.18 0.13 11.37
CA PHE A 77 19.09 0.33 12.34
C PHE A 77 18.47 -0.99 12.83
N PRO A 78 19.21 -1.82 13.59
CA PRO A 78 18.76 -3.15 14.00
C PRO A 78 17.52 -3.15 14.91
N SER A 79 17.25 -2.03 15.60
CA SER A 79 16.06 -1.88 16.46
C SER A 79 14.77 -1.54 15.71
N ARG A 80 14.83 -1.26 14.39
CA ARG A 80 13.66 -0.89 13.59
C ARG A 80 12.88 -2.14 13.19
N LYS A 81 11.75 -2.39 13.86
CA LYS A 81 10.82 -3.46 13.45
C LYS A 81 10.21 -3.12 12.10
N LYS A 82 10.43 -3.96 11.07
CA LYS A 82 9.65 -3.88 9.82
C LYS A 82 8.17 -4.07 10.17
N ASN A 83 7.28 -3.35 9.48
CA ASN A 83 5.84 -3.58 9.64
C ASN A 83 5.56 -5.06 9.40
N PRO A 84 4.84 -5.74 10.32
CA PRO A 84 4.57 -7.16 10.16
C PRO A 84 3.81 -7.37 8.84
N THR A 85 4.28 -8.32 8.03
CA THR A 85 3.58 -8.74 6.81
C THR A 85 2.13 -9.06 7.19
N PRO A 86 1.13 -8.56 6.45
CA PRO A 86 -0.26 -8.92 6.70
C PRO A 86 -0.39 -10.45 6.77
N PRO A 87 -1.10 -11.01 7.76
CA PRO A 87 -1.27 -12.45 7.87
C PRO A 87 -1.94 -12.98 6.60
N GLU A 88 -1.45 -14.12 6.12
CA GLU A 88 -2.03 -14.81 4.97
C GLU A 88 -3.49 -15.17 5.29
N ILE A 89 -4.40 -14.75 4.41
CA ILE A 89 -5.82 -15.03 4.58
C ILE A 89 -6.02 -16.49 4.19
N VAL A 90 -6.05 -17.39 5.18
CA VAL A 90 -6.33 -18.81 4.96
C VAL A 90 -7.80 -18.94 4.53
N GLU A 91 -8.04 -19.51 3.35
CA GLU A 91 -9.39 -19.93 2.96
C GLU A 91 -9.81 -21.09 3.86
N VAL A 92 -10.64 -20.79 4.87
CA VAL A 92 -11.12 -21.80 5.81
C VAL A 92 -12.13 -22.68 5.09
N GLU A 93 -11.77 -23.94 4.81
CA GLU A 93 -12.71 -24.96 4.34
C GLU A 93 -13.85 -25.13 5.36
N ASP A 94 -15.06 -25.09 4.84
CA ASP A 94 -16.29 -25.03 5.61
C ASP A 94 -16.59 -26.40 6.25
N SER A 95 -15.93 -26.71 7.36
CA SER A 95 -16.22 -27.92 8.14
C SER A 95 -17.62 -27.83 8.76
N PRO A 96 -18.53 -28.77 8.44
CA PRO A 96 -19.91 -28.73 8.92
C PRO A 96 -19.97 -29.21 10.37
N GLY A 97 -19.81 -28.30 11.33
CA GLY A 97 -19.95 -28.67 12.75
C GLY A 97 -19.87 -27.56 13.80
N GLN A 98 -19.46 -26.35 13.45
CA GLN A 98 -19.31 -25.27 14.43
C GLN A 98 -20.38 -24.19 14.23
N GLY A 99 -21.09 -23.83 15.32
CA GLY A 99 -22.09 -22.77 15.30
C GLY A 99 -21.45 -21.41 14.95
N LYS A 100 -21.76 -20.91 13.75
CA LYS A 100 -21.26 -19.64 13.22
C LYS A 100 -22.18 -18.49 13.62
N LYS A 101 -21.64 -17.43 14.23
CA LYS A 101 -22.40 -16.18 14.49
C LYS A 101 -21.95 -15.10 13.51
N ILE A 102 -22.87 -14.55 12.73
CA ILE A 102 -22.60 -13.39 11.87
C ILE A 102 -22.49 -12.15 12.77
N ILE A 103 -21.34 -11.48 12.74
CA ILE A 103 -21.09 -10.23 13.48
C ILE A 103 -21.53 -9.04 12.63
N LYS A 104 -21.24 -9.08 11.32
CA LYS A 104 -21.47 -7.95 10.43
C LYS A 104 -21.72 -8.45 9.02
N ALA A 105 -22.65 -7.79 8.32
CA ALA A 105 -22.87 -7.97 6.89
C ALA A 105 -22.58 -6.66 6.17
N SER A 106 -21.98 -6.73 4.99
CA SER A 106 -21.75 -5.58 4.10
C SER A 106 -22.07 -5.95 2.65
N LYS A 107 -22.53 -4.96 1.87
CA LYS A 107 -22.75 -5.09 0.42
C LYS A 107 -21.58 -4.46 -0.32
N LEU A 108 -21.00 -5.19 -1.27
CA LEU A 108 -19.90 -4.72 -2.10
C LEU A 108 -20.24 -4.93 -3.57
N ARG A 109 -19.90 -3.93 -4.39
CA ARG A 109 -19.98 -4.04 -5.85
C ARG A 109 -18.62 -4.50 -6.38
N LEU A 110 -18.57 -5.71 -6.93
CA LEU A 110 -17.39 -6.31 -7.54
C LEU A 110 -17.75 -6.74 -8.96
N ASN A 111 -17.01 -6.22 -9.95
CA ASN A 111 -17.20 -6.53 -11.38
C ASN A 111 -18.66 -6.32 -11.86
N GLY A 112 -19.27 -5.21 -11.45
CA GLY A 112 -20.66 -4.87 -11.80
C GLY A 112 -21.73 -5.73 -11.11
N LYS A 113 -21.35 -6.68 -10.25
CA LYS A 113 -22.27 -7.54 -9.51
C LYS A 113 -22.25 -7.18 -8.02
N ASP A 114 -23.44 -7.13 -7.41
CA ASP A 114 -23.57 -6.93 -5.98
C ASP A 114 -23.29 -8.25 -5.24
N LYS A 115 -22.23 -8.28 -4.43
CA LYS A 115 -21.86 -9.40 -3.58
C LYS A 115 -22.05 -9.01 -2.11
N ARG A 116 -22.56 -9.92 -1.30
CA ARG A 116 -22.64 -9.76 0.16
C ARG A 116 -21.42 -10.42 0.79
N GLN A 117 -20.79 -9.73 1.73
CA GLN A 117 -19.74 -10.29 2.59
C GLN A 117 -20.22 -10.33 4.03
N TYR A 118 -19.80 -11.37 4.76
CA TYR A 118 -20.14 -11.59 6.15
C TYR A 118 -18.87 -11.72 6.98
N LEU A 119 -18.78 -10.94 8.06
CA LEU A 119 -17.83 -11.17 9.14
C LEU A 119 -18.43 -12.19 10.09
N VAL A 120 -17.80 -13.35 10.22
CA VAL A 120 -18.30 -14.48 11.00
C VAL A 120 -17.39 -14.74 12.18
N ARG A 121 -17.99 -14.97 13.37
CA ARG A 121 -17.30 -15.54 14.53
C ARG A 121 -17.49 -17.04 14.51
N ILE A 122 -16.38 -17.77 14.43
CA ILE A 122 -16.34 -19.21 14.60
C ILE A 122 -16.18 -19.50 16.10
N LYS A 123 -16.99 -20.41 16.66
CA LYS A 123 -16.81 -20.90 18.03
C LYS A 123 -15.95 -22.16 18.00
N SER A 124 -14.64 -22.02 18.12
CA SER A 124 -13.72 -23.10 18.46
C SER A 124 -13.13 -22.83 19.85
N GLN A 125 -13.44 -23.77 20.76
CA GLN A 125 -12.92 -24.12 22.09
C GLN A 125 -12.23 -23.06 23.01
N THR A 126 -12.67 -23.12 24.26
CA THR A 126 -12.09 -22.58 25.49
C THR A 126 -10.57 -22.77 25.57
N ALA A 127 -9.86 -21.76 26.09
CA ALA A 127 -8.45 -21.79 26.42
C ALA A 127 -8.18 -22.57 27.73
N ASP A 128 -8.45 -23.88 27.73
CA ASP A 128 -8.21 -24.77 28.88
C ASP A 128 -7.56 -26.08 28.40
N LYS A 129 -6.31 -26.03 27.95
CA LYS A 129 -5.37 -27.17 27.96
C LYS A 129 -3.93 -26.66 27.94
N ASP A 130 -3.45 -26.22 29.10
CA ASP A 130 -2.02 -26.28 29.45
C ASP A 130 -1.93 -26.92 30.83
N LYS A 131 -1.52 -28.20 30.87
CA LYS A 131 -0.95 -28.85 32.04
C LYS A 131 0.12 -29.83 31.59
#